data_AF-A0AAX3WJJ1-F1
#
_entry.id   AF-A0AAX3WJJ1-F1
#
_cell.length_a   1.000
_cell.length_b   1.000
_cell.length_c   1.000
_cell.angle_alpha   90.00
_cell.angle_beta   90.00
_cell.angle_gamma   90.00
#
_symmetry.space_group_name_H-M   'P 1'
#
loop_
_entity.id
_entity.type
_entity.pdbx_description
1 polymer ?
#
loop_
_entity_poly.entity_id
_entity_poly.type
_entity_poly.pdbx_seq_one_letter_code
_entity_poly.pdbx_strand_id
1 'polypeptide(L)'
;MASVSSALRDGGGMGAPMIGLQHPSGRMSNAPPALLPLVWVMINLRKPMFIACGANRTPIYDDTYAPMLGERHPAALGHPFFETWPEVRDEVGAQKDRVYAGESVHMDDLHLTLHRNGYPRLYCAH
;
A
#
# COMPACT_ATOMS: atom_id res chain seq x y z
N MET A 1 20.39 -10.75 11.43
CA MET A 1 19.35 -9.77 11.01
C MET A 1 18.35 -10.50 10.13
N ALA A 2 17.07 -10.47 10.46
CA ALA A 2 16.02 -11.11 9.65
C ALA A 2 15.99 -10.44 8.28
N SER A 3 16.03 -11.24 7.20
CA SER A 3 15.89 -10.73 5.84
C SER A 3 14.42 -10.35 5.58
N VAL A 4 14.17 -9.43 4.66
CA VAL A 4 12.82 -9.15 4.15
C VAL A 4 12.14 -10.43 3.69
N SER A 5 12.90 -11.36 3.11
CA SER A 5 12.36 -12.64 2.69
C SER A 5 11.89 -13.51 3.86
N SER A 6 12.45 -13.39 5.07
CA SER A 6 11.94 -14.12 6.25
C SER A 6 10.74 -13.40 6.87
N ALA A 7 10.80 -12.07 7.02
CA ALA A 7 9.67 -11.29 7.52
C ALA A 7 8.42 -11.39 6.64
N LEU A 8 8.60 -11.46 5.31
CA LEU A 8 7.51 -11.73 4.39
C LEU A 8 6.99 -13.15 4.54
N ARG A 9 7.86 -14.18 4.61
CA ARG A 9 7.41 -15.57 4.80
C ARG A 9 6.60 -15.80 6.08
N ASP A 10 6.92 -15.07 7.15
CA ASP A 10 6.27 -15.21 8.45
C ASP A 10 5.04 -14.27 8.60
N GLY A 11 4.79 -13.40 7.61
CA GLY A 11 3.81 -12.31 7.65
C GLY A 11 2.38 -12.62 7.23
N GLY A 12 2.04 -13.89 6.96
CA GLY A 12 0.70 -14.29 6.51
C GLY A 12 0.60 -14.59 5.01
N GLY A 13 -0.62 -14.64 4.47
CA GLY A 13 -0.93 -15.04 3.09
C GLY A 13 -0.33 -14.15 2.01
N MET A 14 -0.10 -12.86 2.30
CA MET A 14 0.50 -11.87 1.39
C MET A 14 2.03 -11.90 1.38
N GLY A 15 2.64 -12.61 2.32
CA GLY A 15 4.08 -12.82 2.40
C GLY A 15 4.69 -13.45 1.15
N ALA A 16 4.10 -14.56 0.72
CA ALA A 16 4.55 -15.31 -0.45
C ALA A 16 4.42 -14.55 -1.79
N PRO A 17 3.26 -13.94 -2.13
CA PRO A 17 3.12 -13.18 -3.39
C PRO A 17 4.00 -11.92 -3.42
N MET A 18 4.27 -11.29 -2.26
CA MET A 18 5.09 -10.09 -2.19
C MET A 18 6.59 -10.38 -2.44
N ILE A 19 7.09 -11.58 -2.13
CA ILE A 19 8.48 -12.01 -2.43
C ILE A 19 8.73 -12.10 -3.94
N GLY A 20 7.73 -12.48 -4.72
CA GLY A 20 7.80 -12.61 -6.18
C GLY A 20 7.48 -11.32 -6.94
N LEU A 21 6.89 -10.33 -6.27
CA LEU A 21 6.40 -9.12 -6.92
C LEU A 21 7.56 -8.28 -7.48
N GLN A 22 7.50 -8.01 -8.79
CA GLN A 22 8.30 -6.98 -9.41
C GLN A 22 7.64 -5.63 -9.13
N HIS A 23 8.35 -4.76 -8.44
CA HIS A 23 7.94 -3.40 -8.16
C HIS A 23 8.89 -2.44 -8.90
N PRO A 24 8.50 -1.19 -9.21
CA PRO A 24 9.40 -0.21 -9.84
C PRO A 24 10.73 0.02 -9.10
N SER A 25 10.82 -0.34 -7.82
CA SER A 25 12.06 -0.33 -7.02
C SER A 25 12.86 -1.64 -7.06
N GLY A 26 12.51 -2.57 -7.96
CA GLY A 26 13.07 -3.91 -8.06
C GLY A 26 12.17 -5.00 -7.48
N ARG A 27 12.66 -6.25 -7.47
CA ARG A 27 12.02 -7.33 -6.71
C ARG A 27 11.97 -6.92 -5.24
N MET A 28 10.90 -7.25 -4.51
CA MET A 28 10.86 -6.91 -3.08
C MET A 28 12.01 -7.55 -2.28
N SER A 29 12.56 -8.67 -2.76
CA SER A 29 13.80 -9.26 -2.25
C SER A 29 15.03 -8.35 -2.34
N ASN A 30 15.00 -7.34 -3.21
CA ASN A 30 16.07 -6.38 -3.48
C ASN A 30 15.66 -4.95 -3.11
N ALA A 31 14.63 -4.78 -2.27
CA ALA A 31 14.18 -3.48 -1.83
C ALA A 31 15.33 -2.68 -1.16
N PRO A 32 15.37 -1.35 -1.29
CA PRO A 32 16.37 -0.53 -0.62
C PRO A 32 16.36 -0.80 0.91
N PRO A 33 17.53 -0.85 1.58
CA PRO A 33 17.61 -1.15 3.01
C PRO A 33 16.74 -0.24 3.90
N ALA A 34 16.51 1.00 3.48
CA ALA A 34 15.65 1.96 4.19
C ALA A 34 14.15 1.57 4.20
N LEU A 35 13.68 0.76 3.25
CA LEU A 35 12.28 0.36 3.14
C LEU A 35 11.94 -0.83 4.06
N LEU A 36 12.94 -1.62 4.45
CA LEU A 36 12.73 -2.88 5.17
C LEU A 36 12.10 -2.68 6.55
N PRO A 37 12.54 -1.71 7.37
CA PRO A 37 11.91 -1.44 8.66
C PRO A 37 10.44 -1.05 8.52
N LEU A 38 10.10 -0.24 7.50
CA LEU A 38 8.73 0.20 7.25
C LEU A 38 7.82 -0.98 6.86
N VAL A 39 8.31 -1.84 5.95
CA VAL A 39 7.57 -3.05 5.54
C VAL A 39 7.42 -4.02 6.71
N TRP A 40 8.45 -4.17 7.55
CA TRP A 40 8.37 -5.00 8.75
C TRP A 40 7.29 -4.49 9.72
N VAL A 41 7.29 -3.18 9.99
CA VAL A 41 6.25 -2.54 10.81
C VAL A 41 4.87 -2.75 10.19
N MET A 42 4.74 -2.53 8.88
CA MET A 42 3.47 -2.66 8.15
C MET A 42 2.86 -4.06 8.32
N ILE A 43 3.66 -5.11 8.14
CA ILE A 43 3.19 -6.51 8.20
C ILE A 43 2.85 -6.95 9.63
N ASN A 44 3.55 -6.41 10.64
CA ASN A 44 3.34 -6.80 12.03
C ASN A 44 2.22 -6.01 12.72
N LEU A 45 1.94 -4.79 12.25
CA LEU A 45 0.78 -4.03 12.69
C LEU A 45 -0.47 -4.65 12.07
N ARG A 46 -1.34 -5.22 12.91
CA ARG A 46 -2.62 -5.81 12.51
C ARG A 46 -3.67 -4.75 12.15
N LYS A 47 -3.31 -3.81 11.28
CA LYS A 47 -4.11 -2.66 10.86
C LYS A 47 -3.95 -2.47 9.35
N PRO A 48 -5.05 -2.26 8.61
CA PRO A 48 -4.98 -2.07 7.16
C PRO A 48 -4.02 -0.95 6.80
N MET A 49 -2.92 -1.28 6.14
CA MET A 49 -1.88 -0.30 5.80
C MET A 49 -1.23 -0.59 4.47
N PHE A 50 -0.73 0.48 3.86
CA PHE A 50 0.10 0.41 2.67
C PHE A 50 1.21 1.46 2.72
N ILE A 51 2.29 1.21 2.00
CA ILE A 51 3.38 2.14 1.74
C ILE A 51 3.42 2.42 0.24
N ALA A 52 3.28 3.68 -0.17
CA ALA A 52 3.45 4.06 -1.58
C ALA A 52 4.94 4.27 -1.88
N CYS A 53 5.45 3.56 -2.89
CA CYS A 53 6.88 3.54 -3.21
C CYS A 53 7.15 3.86 -4.68
N GLY A 54 8.34 4.42 -4.93
CA GLY A 54 8.83 4.74 -6.28
C GLY A 54 8.10 5.91 -6.94
N ALA A 55 8.57 6.30 -8.13
CA ALA A 55 8.04 7.45 -8.88
C ALA A 55 6.56 7.28 -9.26
N ASN A 56 6.11 6.04 -9.48
CA ASN A 56 4.74 5.71 -9.87
C ASN A 56 3.76 5.64 -8.69
N ARG A 57 4.22 5.89 -7.46
CA ARG A 57 3.39 5.86 -6.25
C ARG A 57 2.63 4.55 -6.07
N THR A 58 3.29 3.46 -6.39
CA THR A 58 2.71 2.11 -6.34
C THR A 58 2.62 1.65 -4.89
N PRO A 59 1.45 1.20 -4.40
CA PRO A 59 1.27 0.76 -3.04
C PRO A 59 1.81 -0.66 -2.84
N ILE A 60 2.52 -0.84 -1.73
CA ILE A 60 2.85 -2.13 -1.13
C ILE A 60 1.97 -2.25 0.09
N TYR A 61 1.23 -3.34 0.24
CA TYR A 61 0.22 -3.46 1.30
C TYR A 61 0.19 -4.87 1.88
N ASP A 62 -0.26 -4.98 3.12
CA ASP A 62 -0.32 -6.23 3.87
C ASP A 62 -1.62 -7.03 3.64
N ASP A 63 -1.74 -8.18 4.30
CA ASP A 63 -2.97 -9.00 4.29
C ASP A 63 -4.18 -8.25 4.83
N THR A 64 -3.99 -7.40 5.84
CA THR A 64 -5.10 -6.72 6.49
C THR A 64 -5.69 -5.60 5.62
N TYR A 65 -4.92 -5.09 4.64
CA TYR A 65 -5.38 -4.15 3.63
C TYR A 65 -6.11 -4.81 2.45
N ALA A 66 -5.82 -6.07 2.12
CA ALA A 66 -6.43 -6.77 0.98
C ALA A 66 -7.97 -6.76 0.98
N PRO A 67 -8.68 -6.93 2.13
CA PRO A 67 -10.13 -6.78 2.19
C PRO A 67 -10.64 -5.40 1.78
N MET A 68 -9.87 -4.32 1.92
CA MET A 68 -10.28 -2.98 1.46
C MET A 68 -10.29 -2.89 -0.07
N LEU A 69 -9.34 -3.56 -0.73
CA LEU A 69 -9.22 -3.58 -2.18
C LEU A 69 -10.33 -4.38 -2.87
N GLY A 70 -10.91 -5.37 -2.18
CA GLY A 70 -12.00 -6.18 -2.73
C GLY A 70 -11.61 -6.85 -4.04
N GLU A 71 -12.42 -6.70 -5.09
CA GLU A 71 -12.18 -7.28 -6.42
C GLU A 71 -10.92 -6.75 -7.11
N ARG A 72 -10.34 -5.64 -6.64
CA ARG A 72 -9.07 -5.11 -7.14
C ARG A 72 -7.88 -5.94 -6.67
N HIS A 73 -8.03 -6.74 -5.61
CA HIS A 73 -7.00 -7.66 -5.16
C HIS A 73 -7.09 -8.98 -5.97
N PRO A 74 -5.97 -9.56 -6.45
CA PRO A 74 -4.58 -9.16 -6.23
C PRO A 74 -4.02 -8.18 -7.28
N ALA A 75 -4.80 -7.84 -8.31
CA ALA A 75 -4.34 -7.03 -9.44
C ALA A 75 -3.80 -5.64 -9.05
N ALA A 76 -4.22 -5.08 -7.91
CA ALA A 76 -3.70 -3.83 -7.37
C ALA A 76 -2.21 -3.87 -7.00
N LEU A 77 -1.64 -5.06 -6.77
CA LEU A 77 -0.21 -5.21 -6.55
C LEU A 77 0.57 -4.82 -7.81
N GLY A 78 1.47 -3.85 -7.66
CA GLY A 78 2.32 -3.40 -8.77
C GLY A 78 1.72 -2.27 -9.61
N HIS A 79 0.45 -1.92 -9.40
CA HIS A 79 -0.20 -0.81 -10.11
C HIS A 79 -0.13 0.52 -9.34
N PRO A 80 0.05 1.67 -10.00
CA PRO A 80 -0.01 2.99 -9.40
C PRO A 80 -1.26 3.19 -8.52
N PHE A 81 -1.12 3.90 -7.40
CA PHE A 81 -2.21 4.08 -6.44
C PHE A 81 -3.51 4.63 -7.06
N PHE A 82 -3.41 5.61 -7.96
CA PHE A 82 -4.58 6.21 -8.62
C PHE A 82 -5.10 5.42 -9.84
N GLU A 83 -4.39 4.37 -10.27
CA GLU A 83 -4.98 3.37 -11.19
C GLU A 83 -5.86 2.40 -10.41
N THR A 84 -5.46 2.05 -9.19
CA THR A 84 -6.24 1.21 -8.28
C THR A 84 -7.46 1.96 -7.73
N TRP A 85 -7.27 3.21 -7.31
CA TRP A 85 -8.31 4.07 -6.75
C TRP A 85 -8.41 5.39 -7.53
N PRO A 86 -8.94 5.37 -8.76
CA PRO A 86 -9.13 6.60 -9.52
C PRO A 86 -10.10 7.55 -8.83
N GLU A 87 -11.10 7.02 -8.11
CA GLU A 87 -12.15 7.82 -7.46
C GLU A 87 -11.65 8.72 -6.33
N VAL A 88 -10.53 8.37 -5.66
CA VAL A 88 -10.01 9.15 -4.53
C VAL A 88 -9.00 10.23 -4.95
N ARG A 89 -8.70 10.35 -6.25
CA ARG A 89 -7.69 11.28 -6.76
C ARG A 89 -7.96 12.71 -6.33
N ASP A 90 -9.21 13.15 -6.41
CA ASP A 90 -9.58 14.52 -6.09
C ASP A 90 -9.52 14.79 -4.57
N GLU A 91 -9.76 13.77 -3.75
CA GLU A 91 -9.75 13.87 -2.28
C GLU A 91 -8.33 13.89 -1.69
N VAL A 92 -7.40 13.09 -2.23
CA VAL A 92 -6.04 12.90 -1.64
C VAL A 92 -4.87 13.26 -2.57
N GLY A 93 -5.14 13.68 -3.80
CA GLY A 93 -4.14 13.95 -4.82
C GLY A 93 -3.10 14.97 -4.39
N ALA A 94 -3.56 16.15 -3.96
CA ALA A 94 -2.70 17.26 -3.57
C ALA A 94 -1.82 16.91 -2.35
N GLN A 95 -2.37 16.18 -1.39
CA GLN A 95 -1.67 15.70 -0.20
C GLN A 95 -0.58 14.72 -0.59
N LYS A 96 -0.87 13.79 -1.52
CA LYS A 96 0.16 12.90 -2.07
C LYS A 96 1.24 13.68 -2.83
N ASP A 97 0.89 14.70 -3.60
CA ASP A 97 1.89 15.52 -4.30
C ASP A 97 2.85 16.20 -3.32
N ARG A 98 2.34 16.73 -2.21
CA ARG A 98 3.14 17.33 -1.14
C ARG A 98 4.09 16.32 -0.48
N VAL A 99 3.59 15.12 -0.16
CA VAL A 99 4.45 14.03 0.38
C VAL A 99 5.60 13.72 -0.58
N TYR A 100 5.31 13.65 -1.88
CA TYR A 100 6.32 13.40 -2.90
C TYR A 100 7.26 14.59 -3.17
N ALA A 101 6.87 15.80 -2.77
CA ALA A 101 7.75 16.98 -2.73
C ALA A 101 8.65 17.01 -1.48
N GLY A 102 8.55 16.02 -0.58
CA GLY A 102 9.34 15.92 0.64
C GLY A 102 8.69 16.56 1.86
N GLU A 103 7.43 16.99 1.76
CA GLU A 103 6.70 17.54 2.89
C GLU A 103 6.06 16.44 3.75
N SER A 104 6.09 16.59 5.07
CA SER A 104 5.31 15.73 5.96
C SER A 104 3.84 16.17 5.94
N VAL A 105 2.95 15.24 5.62
CA VAL A 105 1.49 15.45 5.64
C VAL A 105 0.87 14.45 6.59
N HIS A 106 -0.04 14.95 7.43
CA HIS A 106 -0.87 14.17 8.32
C HIS A 106 -2.34 14.43 7.98
N MET A 107 -3.16 13.38 7.99
CA MET A 107 -4.60 13.45 7.71
C MET A 107 -5.33 12.61 8.75
N ASP A 108 -6.11 13.26 9.61
CA ASP A 108 -7.00 12.60 10.56
C ASP A 108 -8.40 12.46 9.98
N ASP A 109 -9.08 11.37 10.33
CA ASP A 109 -10.47 11.07 9.96
C ASP A 109 -10.72 11.29 8.46
N LEU A 110 -9.86 10.68 7.63
CA LEU A 110 -9.95 10.81 6.20
C LEU A 110 -11.15 10.00 5.71
N HIS A 111 -12.18 10.71 5.25
CA HIS A 111 -13.40 10.14 4.70
C HIS A 111 -13.22 9.95 3.19
N LEU A 112 -13.17 8.70 2.74
CA LEU A 112 -13.05 8.33 1.33
C LEU A 112 -14.31 7.65 0.85
N THR A 113 -14.82 8.07 -0.32
CA THR A 113 -15.89 7.34 -1.00
C THR A 113 -15.30 6.32 -1.95
N LEU A 114 -15.31 5.04 -1.56
CA LEU A 114 -14.76 3.96 -2.37
C LEU A 114 -15.87 3.23 -3.12
N HIS A 115 -15.68 2.98 -4.41
CA HIS A 115 -16.62 2.21 -5.22
C HIS A 115 -16.24 0.73 -5.14
N ARG A 116 -17.07 -0.07 -4.47
CA ARG A 116 -16.85 -1.51 -4.30
C ARG A 116 -18.08 -2.29 -4.75
N ASN A 117 -17.86 -3.27 -5.63
CA ASN A 117 -18.89 -4.13 -6.21
C ASN A 117 -20.05 -3.32 -6.83
N GLY A 118 -19.73 -2.18 -7.45
CA GLY A 118 -20.69 -1.29 -8.09
C GLY A 118 -21.41 -0.29 -7.17
N TYR A 119 -21.14 -0.27 -5.87
CA TYR A 119 -21.78 0.64 -4.91
C TYR A 119 -20.77 1.56 -4.21
N PRO A 120 -21.07 2.86 -4.04
CA PRO A 120 -20.25 3.75 -3.23
C PRO A 120 -20.41 3.40 -1.75
N ARG A 121 -19.29 3.33 -1.03
CA ARG A 121 -19.25 3.18 0.43
C ARG A 121 -18.31 4.22 1.02
N LEU A 122 -18.78 4.89 2.08
CA LEU A 122 -17.95 5.80 2.85
C LEU A 122 -17.04 4.98 3.78
N TYR A 123 -15.75 5.25 3.70
CA TYR A 123 -14.73 4.69 4.57
C TYR A 123 -14.08 5.82 5.34
N CYS A 124 -14.03 5.69 6.67
CA CYS A 124 -13.18 6.54 7.50
C CYS A 124 -11.85 5.81 7.73
N ALA A 125 -10.76 6.40 7.26
CA ALA A 125 -9.41 5.94 7.58
C ALA A 125 -8.95 6.65 8.87
N HIS A 126 -8.61 5.84 9.87
CA HIS A 126 -8.05 6.25 11.17
C HIS A 126 -6.61 5.78 11.32
#